data_AF-A0A1F3NWC1-F1
#
_entry.id   AF-A0A1F3NWC1-F1
#
_cell.length_a   1.000
_cell.length_b   1.000
_cell.length_c   1.000
_cell.angle_alpha   90.00
_cell.angle_beta   90.00
_cell.angle_gamma   90.00
#
_symmetry.space_group_name_H-M   'P 1'
#
loop_
_entity.id
_entity.type
_entity.pdbx_description
1 polymer ?
#
loop_
_entity_poly.entity_id
_entity_poly.type
_entity_poly.pdbx_seq_one_letter_code
_entity_poly.pdbx_strand_id
1 'polypeptide(L)' 'MLTTLNGIVKKRRIRLIEKANIPEGTKLLITILSDEDVDDFWLTAGTVSLNKIWNNTEDDVYAKLL' A
#
# COMPACT_ATOMS: atom_id res chain seq x y z
N MET A 1 9.72 20.22 16.48
CA MET A 1 9.36 19.88 15.11
C MET A 1 9.74 18.43 14.87
N LEU A 2 8.84 17.61 14.31
CA LEU A 2 9.16 16.24 13.92
C LEU A 2 9.78 16.28 12.51
N THR A 3 10.94 15.66 12.32
CA THR A 3 11.55 15.51 11.00
C THR A 3 11.51 14.04 10.61
N THR A 4 10.74 13.72 9.58
CA THR A 4 10.66 12.37 9.04
C THR A 4 11.72 12.21 7.96
N LEU A 5 12.54 11.16 8.07
CA LEU A 5 13.56 10.83 7.10
C LEU A 5 13.31 9.42 6.58
N ASN A 6 13.18 9.29 5.26
CA ASN A 6 12.96 7.98 4.65
C ASN A 6 14.29 7.23 4.49
N GLY A 7 14.25 5.93 4.73
CA GLY A 7 15.41 5.07 4.63
C GLY A 7 15.02 3.66 4.20
N ILE A 8 15.97 2.96 3.58
CA ILE A 8 15.81 1.58 3.15
C ILE A 8 16.78 0.68 3.91
N VAL A 9 16.35 -0.53 4.24
CA VAL A 9 17.24 -1.54 4.82
C VAL A 9 18.09 -2.15 3.71
N LYS A 10 19.42 -1.96 3.78
CA LYS A 10 20.38 -2.56 2.85
C LYS A 10 21.55 -3.15 3.62
N LYS A 11 21.85 -4.42 3.38
CA LYS A 11 22.94 -5.17 4.06
C LYS A 11 22.85 -5.06 5.60
N ARG A 12 21.65 -5.27 6.16
CA ARG A 12 21.38 -5.19 7.62
C ARG A 12 21.64 -3.82 8.25
N ARG A 13 21.70 -2.75 7.45
CA ARG A 13 21.81 -1.35 7.92
C ARG A 13 20.72 -0.51 7.29
N ILE A 14 20.23 0.50 8.01
CA ILE A 14 19.32 1.49 7.46
C ILE A 14 20.16 2.52 6.70
N ARG A 15 19.86 2.72 5.43
CA ARG A 15 20.44 3.80 4.61
C ARG A 15 19.37 4.84 4.36
N LEU A 16 19.63 6.08 4.76
CA LEU A 16 18.77 7.20 4.41
C LEU A 16 18.75 7.39 2.89
N ILE A 17 17.57 7.66 2.35
CA ILE A 17 17.37 8.00 0.92
C ILE A 17 17.92 9.41 0.68
N GLU A 18 17.63 10.32 1.60
CA GLU A 18 18.09 11.70 1.57
C GLU A 18 19.31 11.88 2.46
N LYS A 19 20.21 12.81 2.08
CA LYS A 19 21.33 13.19 2.94
C LYS A 19 20.82 14.07 4.07
N ALA A 20 20.80 13.52 5.28
CA ALA A 20 20.55 14.28 6.50
C ALA A 20 21.73 14.12 7.47
N ASN A 21 22.12 15.21 8.13
CA ASN A 21 23.15 15.18 9.16
C ASN A 21 22.48 14.89 10.51
N ILE A 22 22.62 13.66 11.00
CA ILE A 22 22.07 13.24 12.30
C ILE A 22 23.26 13.12 13.27
N PRO A 23 23.35 13.97 14.31
CA PRO A 23 24.40 13.88 15.30
C PRO A 23 24.41 12.53 16.03
N GLU A 24 25.59 12.09 16.43
CA GLU A 24 25.73 10.88 17.25
C GLU A 24 24.95 11.00 18.57
N GLY A 25 24.30 9.91 18.99
CA GLY A 25 23.46 9.89 20.19
C GLY A 25 22.03 10.41 20.00
N THR A 26 21.65 10.84 18.79
CA THR A 26 20.26 11.26 18.51
C THR A 26 19.30 10.09 18.67
N LYS A 27 18.25 10.26 19.49
CA LYS A 27 17.16 9.28 19.62
C LYS A 27 16.28 9.33 18.38
N LEU A 28 16.02 8.16 17.77
CA LEU A 28 15.20 8.02 16.58
C LEU A 28 13.98 7.14 16.87
N LEU A 29 12.84 7.51 16.29
CA LEU A 29 11.66 6.66 16.19
C LEU A 29 11.66 6.05 14.79
N ILE A 30 11.58 4.72 14.69
CA ILE A 30 11.59 4.00 13.42
C ILE A 30 10.17 3.52 13.14
N THR A 31 9.64 3.93 11.99
CA THR A 31 8.39 3.41 11.44
C THR A 31 8.72 2.56 10.22
N ILE A 32 8.24 1.32 10.19
CA ILE A 32 8.36 0.43 9.03
C ILE A 32 7.17 0.72 8.12
N LEU A 33 7.45 1.09 6.87
CA LEU A 33 6.43 1.24 5.84
C LEU A 33 6.27 -0.11 5.13
N SER A 34 5.11 -0.74 5.29
CA SER A 34 4.73 -1.94 4.54
C SER A 34 3.98 -1.53 3.28
N ASP A 35 4.45 -2.01 2.12
CA ASP A 35 3.76 -1.84 0.83
C ASP A 35 2.64 -2.89 0.64
N GLU A 36 2.59 -3.92 1.49
CA GLU A 36 1.84 -5.15 1.23
C GLU A 36 0.33 -5.10 1.55
N ASP A 37 -0.18 -4.11 2.28
CA ASP A 37 -1.55 -4.20 2.83
C ASP A 37 -2.58 -3.22 2.26
N VAL A 38 -2.16 -2.19 1.51
CA VAL A 38 -3.11 -1.17 1.05
C VAL A 38 -3.87 -1.64 -0.19
N ASP A 39 -3.15 -2.17 -1.19
CA ASP A 39 -3.77 -2.58 -2.45
C ASP A 39 -4.67 -3.80 -2.25
N ASP A 40 -4.20 -4.82 -1.53
CA ASP A 40 -4.98 -6.04 -1.29
C ASP A 40 -6.26 -5.79 -0.48
N PHE A 41 -6.22 -4.87 0.49
CA PHE A 41 -7.40 -4.51 1.27
C PHE A 41 -8.48 -3.87 0.38
N TRP A 42 -8.12 -2.84 -0.39
CA TRP A 42 -9.07 -2.14 -1.25
C TRP A 42 -9.55 -3.01 -2.41
N LEU A 43 -8.67 -3.84 -2.97
CA LEU A 43 -9.00 -4.77 -4.05
C LEU A 43 -9.96 -5.86 -3.55
N THR A 44 -9.72 -6.43 -2.37
CA THR A 44 -10.63 -7.39 -1.74
C THR A 44 -11.99 -6.76 -1.44
N ALA A 45 -12.02 -5.56 -0.86
CA ALA A 45 -13.26 -4.86 -0.54
C ALA A 45 -14.08 -4.52 -1.79
N GLY A 46 -13.43 -4.05 -2.86
CA GLY A 46 -14.07 -3.71 -4.13
C GLY A 46 -14.59 -4.93 -4.90
N THR A 47 -13.90 -6.07 -4.79
CA THR A 47 -14.27 -7.32 -5.49
C THR A 47 -15.68 -7.79 -5.14
N VAL A 48 -16.13 -7.58 -3.91
CA VAL A 48 -17.50 -7.97 -3.49
C VAL A 48 -18.57 -7.19 -4.28
N SER A 49 -18.39 -5.87 -4.39
CA SER A 49 -19.30 -5.02 -5.15
C SER A 49 -19.23 -5.30 -6.66
N LEU A 50 -18.02 -5.53 -7.18
CA LEU A 50 -17.81 -5.85 -8.59
C LEU A 50 -18.48 -7.18 -8.96
N ASN A 51 -18.31 -8.23 -8.15
CA ASN A 51 -18.96 -9.52 -8.37
C ASN A 51 -20.48 -9.42 -8.38
N LYS A 52 -21.06 -8.55 -7.56
CA LYS A 52 -22.52 -8.35 -7.51
C LYS A 52 -23.08 -7.75 -8.80
N ILE A 53 -22.31 -6.89 -9.47
CA ILE A 53 -22.71 -6.25 -10.72
C ILE A 53 -22.34 -7.16 -11.91
N TRP A 54 -21.14 -7.72 -11.93
CA TRP A 54 -20.59 -8.45 -13.07
C TRP A 54 -21.13 -9.87 -13.21
N ASN A 55 -21.49 -10.53 -12.11
CA ASN A 55 -22.12 -11.86 -12.13
C ASN A 55 -23.64 -11.77 -12.01
N ASN A 56 -24.23 -10.65 -12.44
CA ASN A 56 -25.67 -10.50 -12.49
C ASN A 56 -26.24 -11.27 -13.69
N THR A 57 -26.72 -12.49 -13.43
CA THR A 57 -27.31 -13.36 -14.46
C THR A 57 -28.57 -12.79 -15.13
N GLU A 58 -29.18 -11.74 -14.56
CA GLU A 58 -30.31 -11.04 -15.19
C GLU A 58 -29.83 -10.15 -16.37
N ASP A 59 -28.61 -9.62 -16.32
CA ASP A 59 -28.04 -8.80 -17.40
C ASP A 59 -27.62 -9.64 -18.62
N ASP A 60 -27.32 -10.93 -18.41
CA ASP A 60 -27.03 -11.90 -19.48
C ASP A 60 -28.24 -12.17 -20.41
N VAL A 61 -29.45 -11.80 -19.99
CA VAL A 61 -30.66 -11.95 -20.82
C VAL A 61 -30.66 -10.97 -21.99
N TYR A 62 -30.17 -9.73 -21.77
CA TYR A 62 -30.04 -8.74 -22.84
C TYR A 62 -28.92 -9.09 -23.82
N ALA A 63 -27.85 -9.74 -23.35
CA ALA A 63 -26.75 -10.22 -24.19
C ALA A 63 -27.20 -11.31 -25.19
N LYS A 64 -28.32 -12.01 -24.94
CA LYS A 64 -28.88 -13.05 -25.83
C LYS A 64 -29.83 -12.51 -26.91
N LEU A 65 -30.08 -11.20 -26.96
CA LEU A 65 -30.97 -10.56 -27.92
C LEU A 65 -30.21 -9.90 -29.11
N LEU A 66 -28.88 -10.07 -29.17
CA LEU A 66 -27.99 -9.67 -30.27
C LEU A 66 -27.58 -10.89 -31.10
#